data_AF-A0A9D1XVU4-F1
#
_entry.id   AF-A0A9D1XVU4-F1
#
_cell.length_a   1.000
_cell.length_b   1.000
_cell.length_c   1.000
_cell.angle_alpha   90.00
_cell.angle_beta   90.00
_cell.angle_gamma   90.00
#
_symmetry.space_group_name_H-M   'P 1'
#
loop_
_entity.id
_entity.type
_entity.pdbx_description
1 polymer ?
#
loop_
_entity_poly.entity_id
_entity_poly.type
_entity_poly.pdbx_seq_one_letter_code
_entity_poly.pdbx_strand_id
1 'polypeptide(L)'
;MTKKDNDTISGGSLNNDKLNDNSSNKDSIDAMIQLCSVHHNAEEELDVIIVGSDENIEDESENRIDVVTEGLIRRRDGRIEIEYFETELTGMNGACTCISFDEQNPELVTMIRTGSVATALVFEEGKRHVCAYNTEEAAFEICVNTSRVDNRMTERGGEILLDYCIEFRGASTEHTFIQIKAAPTEVV
;
A
#
# COMPACT_ATOMS: atom_id res chain seq x y z
N MET A 1 -33.90 -15.64 -63.23
CA MET A 1 -33.16 -14.42 -63.64
C MET A 1 -33.20 -13.44 -62.48
N THR A 2 -32.17 -13.35 -61.64
CA THR A 2 -30.85 -12.68 -61.78
C THR A 2 -30.81 -11.37 -60.98
N LYS A 3 -29.75 -11.28 -60.16
CA LYS A 3 -29.42 -10.32 -59.10
C LYS A 3 -29.19 -8.87 -59.56
N LYS A 4 -29.27 -7.94 -58.60
CA LYS A 4 -28.22 -6.98 -58.15
C LYS A 4 -28.71 -6.29 -56.87
N ASP A 5 -28.15 -6.61 -55.70
CA ASP A 5 -26.94 -6.04 -55.09
C ASP A 5 -27.12 -4.56 -54.72
N ASN A 6 -27.22 -4.27 -53.42
CA ASN A 6 -26.62 -3.09 -52.83
C ASN A 6 -26.34 -3.33 -51.33
N ASP A 7 -25.07 -3.12 -51.00
CA ASP A 7 -24.44 -3.31 -49.71
C ASP A 7 -25.00 -2.40 -48.61
N THR A 8 -25.06 -2.93 -47.39
CA THR A 8 -24.86 -2.11 -46.18
C THR A 8 -24.07 -2.95 -45.18
N ILE A 9 -22.79 -2.61 -45.08
CA ILE A 9 -21.89 -3.04 -44.00
C ILE A 9 -21.93 -1.96 -42.92
N SER A 10 -22.49 -2.30 -41.76
CA SER A 10 -22.03 -1.87 -40.43
C SER A 10 -22.78 -2.77 -39.45
N GLY A 11 -22.21 -3.37 -38.42
CA GLY A 11 -20.95 -3.20 -37.73
C GLY A 11 -21.23 -3.94 -36.42
N GLY A 12 -20.69 -5.14 -36.28
CA GLY A 12 -20.84 -5.90 -35.03
C GLY A 12 -20.21 -5.12 -33.89
N SER A 13 -21.00 -4.74 -32.90
CA SER A 13 -20.48 -4.27 -31.62
C SER A 13 -20.52 -5.45 -30.67
N LEU A 14 -19.41 -6.17 -30.64
CA LEU A 14 -19.02 -6.99 -29.50
C LEU A 14 -18.35 -6.05 -28.48
N ASN A 15 -18.63 -6.34 -27.21
CA ASN A 15 -17.77 -6.09 -26.04
C ASN A 15 -17.80 -4.69 -25.41
N ASN A 16 -18.35 -4.59 -24.19
CA ASN A 16 -17.58 -4.58 -22.92
C ASN A 16 -18.38 -3.94 -21.77
N ASP A 17 -19.44 -4.59 -21.30
CA ASP A 17 -20.03 -4.27 -20.00
C ASP A 17 -19.85 -5.47 -19.06
N LYS A 18 -18.59 -5.82 -18.79
CA LYS A 18 -18.22 -6.32 -17.47
C LYS A 18 -17.64 -5.14 -16.73
N LEU A 19 -18.52 -4.34 -16.12
CA LEU A 19 -18.14 -3.47 -15.03
C LEU A 19 -17.41 -4.34 -14.01
N ASN A 20 -16.12 -4.08 -13.89
CA ASN A 20 -15.22 -4.70 -12.95
C ASN A 20 -15.79 -4.45 -11.55
N ASP A 21 -16.12 -5.54 -10.86
CA ASP A 21 -16.72 -5.52 -9.52
C ASP A 21 -15.67 -5.10 -8.49
N ASN A 22 -15.42 -3.79 -8.43
CA ASN A 22 -14.53 -3.14 -7.46
C ASN A 22 -15.16 -3.01 -6.06
N SER A 23 -16.35 -3.58 -5.80
CA SER A 23 -17.00 -3.46 -4.49
C SER A 23 -16.20 -4.19 -3.41
N SER A 24 -15.70 -5.38 -3.72
CA SER A 24 -14.90 -6.21 -2.81
C SER A 24 -13.60 -5.55 -2.35
N ASN A 25 -12.94 -4.78 -3.22
CA ASN A 25 -11.70 -4.09 -2.91
C ASN A 25 -11.95 -2.81 -2.10
N LYS A 26 -13.05 -2.09 -2.43
CA LYS A 26 -13.48 -0.92 -1.66
C LYS A 26 -13.95 -1.29 -0.25
N ASP A 27 -14.75 -2.34 -0.12
CA ASP A 27 -15.23 -2.85 1.17
C ASP A 27 -14.06 -3.33 2.03
N SER A 28 -13.01 -3.89 1.41
CA SER A 28 -11.76 -4.26 2.09
C SER A 28 -11.02 -3.02 2.60
N ILE A 29 -10.83 -1.99 1.76
CA ILE A 29 -10.14 -0.75 2.15
C ILE A 29 -10.93 0.02 3.22
N ASP A 30 -12.25 0.14 3.08
CA ASP A 30 -13.12 0.78 4.06
C ASP A 30 -13.11 0.00 5.40
N ALA A 31 -13.05 -1.34 5.36
CA ALA A 31 -12.85 -2.16 6.56
C ALA A 31 -11.46 -1.94 7.19
N MET A 32 -10.40 -1.83 6.39
CA MET A 32 -9.05 -1.55 6.90
C MET A 32 -8.96 -0.15 7.54
N ILE A 33 -9.56 0.88 6.93
CA ILE A 33 -9.66 2.24 7.49
C ILE A 33 -10.45 2.22 8.81
N GLN A 34 -11.55 1.47 8.85
CA GLN A 34 -12.36 1.31 10.04
C GLN A 34 -11.61 0.57 11.16
N LEU A 35 -10.77 -0.42 10.82
CA LEU A 35 -9.92 -1.19 11.75
C LEU A 35 -8.85 -0.31 12.42
N CYS A 36 -8.23 0.63 11.69
CA CYS A 36 -7.28 1.60 12.27
C CYS A 36 -7.93 2.52 13.34
N SER A 37 -9.26 2.61 13.38
CA SER A 37 -9.99 3.48 14.31
C SER A 37 -10.44 2.78 15.60
N VAL A 38 -10.19 1.47 15.76
CA VAL A 38 -10.70 0.68 16.89
C VAL A 38 -9.60 0.38 17.92
N HIS A 39 -9.54 1.25 18.93
CA HIS A 39 -9.04 1.00 20.28
C HIS A 39 -7.71 0.23 20.41
N HIS A 40 -6.61 0.97 20.61
CA HIS A 40 -5.47 0.49 21.40
C HIS A 40 -6.00 -0.03 22.75
N ASN A 41 -5.98 -1.35 22.96
CA ASN A 41 -6.12 -1.92 24.30
C ASN A 41 -4.75 -1.83 24.96
N ALA A 42 -4.68 -1.29 26.18
CA ALA A 42 -3.45 -1.06 26.94
C ALA A 42 -2.74 -2.35 27.42
N GLU A 43 -3.06 -3.51 26.83
CA GLU A 43 -2.53 -4.84 27.20
C GLU A 43 -1.79 -5.53 26.04
N GLU A 44 -1.68 -4.90 24.85
CA GLU A 44 -0.95 -5.47 23.72
C GLU A 44 0.56 -5.21 23.85
N GLU A 45 1.36 -6.26 23.62
CA GLU A 45 2.82 -6.18 23.62
C GLU A 45 3.28 -5.37 22.42
N LEU A 46 4.09 -4.32 22.66
CA LEU A 46 4.59 -3.46 21.60
C LEU A 46 5.76 -4.13 20.89
N ASP A 47 5.79 -4.03 19.57
CA ASP A 47 6.88 -4.44 18.71
C ASP A 47 7.79 -3.25 18.39
N VAL A 48 9.08 -3.52 18.17
CA VAL A 48 9.99 -2.53 17.61
C VAL A 48 9.84 -2.58 16.09
N ILE A 49 9.36 -1.48 15.52
CA ILE A 49 9.23 -1.29 14.07
C ILE A 49 10.35 -0.39 13.59
N ILE A 50 11.10 -0.86 12.60
CA ILE A 50 12.14 -0.09 11.93
C ILE A 50 11.69 0.13 10.48
N VAL A 51 11.54 1.38 10.10
CA VAL A 51 11.19 1.79 8.73
C VAL A 51 12.40 2.48 8.12
N GLY A 52 12.93 1.89 7.06
CA GLY A 52 13.97 2.47 6.21
C GLY A 52 13.35 2.89 4.88
N SER A 53 13.58 4.13 4.44
CA SER A 53 13.20 4.59 3.10
C SER A 53 14.41 5.15 2.36
N ASP A 54 14.53 4.82 1.08
CA ASP A 54 15.56 5.32 0.17
C ASP A 54 14.93 5.80 -1.14
N GLU A 55 15.34 6.98 -1.60
CA GLU A 55 14.86 7.59 -2.86
C GLU A 55 15.82 7.31 -4.04
N ASN A 56 16.97 6.65 -3.83
CA ASN A 56 17.85 6.27 -4.94
C ASN A 56 18.84 5.13 -4.59
N ILE A 57 18.72 3.98 -5.27
CA ILE A 57 19.61 2.82 -5.04
C ILE A 57 21.01 3.04 -5.64
N GLU A 58 21.18 3.96 -6.60
CA GLU A 58 22.45 4.13 -7.32
C GLU A 58 23.50 4.98 -6.58
N ASP A 59 23.10 5.75 -5.56
CA ASP A 59 24.01 6.53 -4.73
C ASP A 59 24.01 5.97 -3.30
N GLU A 60 24.88 4.99 -3.03
CA GLU A 60 25.14 4.54 -1.66
C GLU A 60 25.53 5.75 -0.79
N SER A 61 24.60 6.17 0.09
CA SER A 61 24.83 6.61 1.48
C SER A 61 24.36 8.00 1.99
N GLU A 62 23.58 8.81 1.27
CA GLU A 62 23.14 10.12 1.84
C GLU A 62 21.64 10.34 2.05
N ASN A 63 20.73 9.62 1.38
CA ASN A 63 19.28 9.90 1.46
C ASN A 63 18.45 8.83 2.20
N ARG A 64 19.08 7.83 2.82
CA ARG A 64 18.35 6.80 3.59
C ARG A 64 17.90 7.35 4.94
N ILE A 65 16.59 7.31 5.19
CA ILE A 65 16.00 7.65 6.49
C ILE A 65 15.63 6.35 7.20
N ASP A 66 16.29 6.07 8.32
CA ASP A 66 15.96 4.95 9.21
C ASP A 66 15.24 5.49 10.45
N VAL A 67 14.02 5.03 10.69
CA VAL A 67 13.20 5.40 11.85
C VAL A 67 12.91 4.15 12.66
N VAL A 68 13.20 4.22 13.96
CA VAL A 68 12.79 3.21 14.94
C VAL A 68 11.62 3.77 15.73
N THR A 69 10.52 3.03 15.76
CA THR A 69 9.29 3.40 16.45
C THR A 69 8.67 2.19 17.12
N GLU A 70 7.85 2.43 18.14
CA GLU A 70 7.01 1.39 18.74
C GLU A 70 5.79 1.19 17.84
N GLY A 71 5.39 -0.07 17.66
CA GLY A 71 4.22 -0.43 16.89
C GLY A 71 3.62 -1.75 17.36
N LEU A 72 2.67 -2.25 16.60
CA LEU A 72 1.91 -3.45 16.92
C LEU A 72 1.80 -4.32 15.68
N ILE A 73 2.14 -5.60 15.82
CA ILE A 73 1.81 -6.62 14.83
C ILE A 73 0.62 -7.43 15.34
N ARG A 74 -0.41 -7.55 14.52
CA ARG A 74 -1.60 -8.36 14.82
C ARG A 74 -1.87 -9.35 13.71
N ARG A 75 -2.35 -10.52 14.11
CA ARG A 75 -2.94 -11.50 13.20
C ARG A 75 -4.43 -11.58 13.44
N ARG A 76 -5.24 -11.29 12.42
CA ARG A 76 -6.70 -11.37 12.47
C ARG A 76 -7.24 -11.96 11.18
N ASP A 77 -8.09 -12.98 11.29
CA ASP A 77 -8.81 -13.58 10.16
C ASP A 77 -7.92 -13.98 8.96
N GLY A 78 -6.71 -14.49 9.23
CA GLY A 78 -5.74 -14.89 8.19
C GLY A 78 -4.97 -13.72 7.54
N ARG A 79 -5.08 -12.53 8.12
CA ARG A 79 -4.32 -11.33 7.73
C ARG A 79 -3.32 -10.95 8.80
N ILE A 80 -2.20 -10.39 8.36
CA ILE A 80 -1.23 -9.71 9.21
C ILE A 80 -1.43 -8.20 9.06
N GLU A 81 -1.42 -7.49 10.17
CA GLU A 81 -1.54 -6.04 10.27
C GLU A 81 -0.37 -5.51 11.10
N ILE A 82 0.30 -4.47 10.62
CA ILE A 82 1.39 -3.78 11.30
C ILE A 82 0.96 -2.33 11.45
N GLU A 83 0.89 -1.84 12.67
CA GLU A 83 0.46 -0.47 12.97
C GLU A 83 1.56 0.27 13.71
N TYR A 84 1.87 1.49 13.29
CA TYR A 84 2.81 2.35 14.00
C TYR A 84 2.50 3.84 13.80
N PHE A 85 2.93 4.65 14.76
CA PHE A 85 2.87 6.10 14.64
C PHE A 85 4.10 6.63 13.92
N GLU A 86 3.85 7.48 12.91
CA GLU A 86 4.88 8.20 12.18
C GLU A 86 5.54 9.25 13.07
N THR A 87 6.81 9.53 12.82
CA THR A 87 7.62 10.45 13.62
C THR A 87 7.96 11.72 12.85
N GLU A 88 8.55 12.70 13.53
CA GLU A 88 9.07 13.89 12.86
C GLU A 88 10.20 13.55 11.86
N LEU A 89 10.93 12.45 12.07
CA LEU A 89 12.01 12.02 11.17
C LEU A 89 11.49 11.63 9.77
N THR A 90 10.26 11.11 9.68
CA THR A 90 9.62 10.83 8.38
C THR A 90 8.92 12.07 7.81
N GLY A 91 8.91 13.19 8.53
CA GLY A 91 8.15 14.40 8.17
C GLY A 91 6.63 14.23 8.27
N MET A 92 6.14 13.09 8.78
CA MET A 92 4.72 12.73 8.84
C MET A 92 4.19 12.61 10.28
N ASN A 93 4.81 13.31 11.22
CA ASN A 93 4.40 13.32 12.63
C ASN A 93 2.88 13.56 12.78
N GLY A 94 2.24 12.82 13.67
CA GLY A 94 0.79 12.85 13.87
C GLY A 94 0.00 11.99 12.89
N ALA A 95 0.67 11.24 12.00
CA ALA A 95 0.04 10.22 11.19
C ALA A 95 0.20 8.81 11.82
N CYS A 96 -0.79 7.95 11.61
CA CYS A 96 -0.72 6.52 11.93
C CYS A 96 -0.68 5.74 10.62
N THR A 97 0.28 4.83 10.49
CA THR A 97 0.45 3.95 9.33
C THR A 97 0.07 2.53 9.70
N CYS A 98 -0.83 1.94 8.92
CA CYS A 98 -1.23 0.54 8.99
C CYS A 98 -0.86 -0.16 7.69
N ILE A 99 -0.07 -1.22 7.79
CA ILE A 99 0.32 -2.09 6.67
C ILE A 99 -0.36 -3.43 6.86
N SER A 100 -0.95 -3.98 5.80
CA SER A 100 -1.69 -5.23 5.87
C SER A 100 -1.56 -6.08 4.62
N PHE A 101 -1.67 -7.40 4.82
CA PHE A 101 -1.70 -8.38 3.74
C PHE A 101 -2.39 -9.67 4.19
N ASP A 102 -2.86 -10.45 3.23
CA ASP A 102 -3.40 -11.80 3.45
C ASP A 102 -2.25 -12.81 3.49
N GLU A 103 -2.22 -13.69 4.50
CA GLU A 103 -1.18 -14.73 4.62
C GLU A 103 -1.17 -15.70 3.43
N GLN A 104 -2.31 -15.87 2.74
CA GLN A 104 -2.42 -16.69 1.53
C GLN A 104 -1.99 -15.95 0.26
N ASN A 105 -1.84 -14.63 0.34
CA ASN A 105 -1.41 -13.77 -0.77
C ASN A 105 -0.47 -12.66 -0.28
N PRO A 106 0.72 -12.98 0.23
CA PRO A 106 1.64 -12.03 0.86
C PRO A 106 2.25 -11.03 -0.14
N GLU A 107 2.13 -11.30 -1.44
CA GLU A 107 2.60 -10.45 -2.54
C GLU A 107 1.75 -9.17 -2.72
N LEU A 108 0.52 -9.15 -2.17
CA LEU A 108 -0.40 -8.00 -2.23
C LEU A 108 -0.41 -7.30 -0.88
N VAL A 109 0.28 -6.17 -0.80
CA VAL A 109 0.44 -5.38 0.44
C VAL A 109 -0.34 -4.07 0.31
N THR A 110 -1.14 -3.75 1.32
CA THR A 110 -1.85 -2.47 1.41
C THR A 110 -1.25 -1.64 2.54
N MET A 111 -1.00 -0.36 2.28
CA MET A 111 -0.60 0.61 3.29
C MET A 111 -1.66 1.70 3.37
N ILE A 112 -2.22 1.91 4.56
CA ILE A 112 -3.14 3.00 4.85
C ILE A 112 -2.48 3.90 5.87
N ARG A 113 -2.42 5.18 5.55
CA ARG A 113 -2.01 6.22 6.49
C ARG A 113 -3.19 7.12 6.79
N THR A 114 -3.34 7.50 8.05
CA THR A 114 -4.39 8.41 8.53
C THR A 114 -3.77 9.47 9.45
N GLY A 115 -4.48 10.58 9.69
CA GLY A 115 -3.98 11.69 10.52
C GLY A 115 -3.54 12.89 9.69
N SER A 116 -2.38 13.47 10.02
CA SER A 116 -1.82 14.68 9.36
C SER A 116 -1.59 14.51 7.86
N VAL A 117 -1.33 13.27 7.43
CA VAL A 117 -1.29 12.85 6.02
C VAL A 117 -2.17 11.61 5.89
N ALA A 118 -3.03 11.57 4.87
CA ALA A 118 -3.91 10.43 4.63
C ALA A 118 -3.65 9.80 3.26
N THR A 119 -3.31 8.51 3.23
CA THR A 119 -3.01 7.79 1.99
C THR A 119 -3.59 6.38 2.03
N ALA A 120 -3.86 5.82 0.86
CA ALA A 120 -4.18 4.41 0.67
C ALA A 120 -3.41 3.90 -0.54
N LEU A 121 -2.33 3.17 -0.28
CA LEU A 121 -1.40 2.63 -1.27
C LEU A 121 -1.56 1.12 -1.39
N VAL A 122 -1.49 0.61 -2.61
CA VAL A 122 -1.52 -0.83 -2.90
C VAL A 122 -0.25 -1.19 -3.65
N PHE A 123 0.47 -2.18 -3.14
CA PHE A 123 1.69 -2.71 -3.70
C PHE A 123 1.44 -4.14 -4.16
N GLU A 124 1.71 -4.40 -5.43
CA GLU A 124 1.60 -5.73 -6.02
C GLU A 124 2.59 -5.83 -7.18
N GLU A 125 3.50 -6.81 -7.09
CA GLU A 125 4.62 -6.93 -8.02
C GLU A 125 4.17 -6.98 -9.49
N GLY A 126 4.78 -6.12 -10.32
CA GLY A 126 4.50 -6.00 -11.75
C GLY A 126 3.15 -5.36 -12.07
N LYS A 127 2.43 -4.81 -11.09
CA LYS A 127 1.15 -4.13 -11.28
C LYS A 127 1.19 -2.66 -10.91
N ARG A 128 0.28 -1.94 -11.56
CA ARG A 128 0.04 -0.51 -11.37
C ARG A 128 -1.32 -0.31 -10.74
N HIS A 129 -1.36 0.37 -9.59
CA HIS A 129 -2.58 0.70 -8.85
C HIS A 129 -2.79 2.20 -8.79
N VAL A 130 -4.05 2.63 -8.93
CA VAL A 130 -4.45 4.03 -8.67
C VAL A 130 -4.74 4.15 -7.18
N CYS A 131 -4.07 5.08 -6.52
CA CYS A 131 -4.02 5.20 -5.08
C CYS A 131 -4.38 6.63 -4.65
N ALA A 132 -4.92 6.76 -3.44
CA ALA A 132 -5.28 8.06 -2.87
C ALA A 132 -4.11 8.64 -2.07
N TYR A 133 -3.85 9.93 -2.26
CA TYR A 133 -2.89 10.71 -1.48
C TYR A 133 -3.51 12.06 -1.13
N ASN A 134 -3.85 12.26 0.13
CA ASN A 134 -4.53 13.43 0.62
C ASN A 134 -3.66 14.15 1.67
N THR A 135 -3.46 15.44 1.46
CA THR A 135 -2.92 16.35 2.47
C THR A 135 -4.06 17.19 3.04
N GLU A 136 -3.79 17.98 4.09
CA GLU A 136 -4.79 18.88 4.67
C GLU A 136 -5.41 19.84 3.65
N GLU A 137 -4.64 20.24 2.63
CA GLU A 137 -5.03 21.27 1.65
C GLU A 137 -5.64 20.69 0.37
N ALA A 138 -5.32 19.43 0.01
CA ALA A 138 -5.69 18.87 -1.29
C ALA A 138 -5.75 17.34 -1.30
N ALA A 139 -6.64 16.82 -2.14
CA ALA A 139 -6.74 15.41 -2.47
C ALA A 139 -6.14 15.14 -3.85
N PHE A 140 -5.33 14.08 -3.95
CA PHE A 140 -4.66 13.67 -5.17
C PHE A 140 -4.89 12.19 -5.45
N GLU A 141 -4.97 11.86 -6.73
CA GLU A 141 -4.77 10.50 -7.20
C GLU A 141 -3.35 10.37 -7.73
N ILE A 142 -2.65 9.36 -7.24
CA ILE A 142 -1.34 8.95 -7.71
C ILE A 142 -1.43 7.53 -8.27
N CYS A 143 -0.49 7.13 -9.12
CA CYS A 143 -0.36 5.73 -9.49
C CYS A 143 0.89 5.14 -8.85
N VAL A 144 0.75 3.99 -8.19
CA VAL A 144 1.87 3.23 -7.65
C VAL A 144 2.17 2.11 -8.62
N ASN A 145 3.39 2.06 -9.14
CA ASN A 145 3.88 0.97 -9.98
C ASN A 145 4.96 0.20 -9.20
N THR A 146 4.63 -1.02 -8.79
CA THR A 146 5.50 -1.81 -7.90
C THR A 146 6.35 -2.77 -8.72
N SER A 147 7.67 -2.62 -8.61
CA SER A 147 8.64 -3.46 -9.30
C SER A 147 8.94 -4.75 -8.52
N ARG A 148 8.88 -4.71 -7.18
CA ARG A 148 9.12 -5.87 -6.31
C ARG A 148 8.37 -5.76 -4.98
N VAL A 149 7.86 -6.91 -4.53
CA VAL A 149 7.41 -7.13 -3.15
C VAL A 149 8.16 -8.34 -2.59
N ASP A 150 8.90 -8.17 -1.50
CA ASP A 150 9.52 -9.28 -0.76
C ASP A 150 9.00 -9.23 0.68
N ASN A 151 7.94 -10.00 0.93
CA ASN A 151 7.24 -10.02 2.21
C ASN A 151 7.52 -11.33 2.95
N ARG A 152 8.23 -11.22 4.07
CA ARG A 152 8.53 -12.31 5.02
C ARG A 152 8.00 -12.01 6.42
N MET A 153 7.05 -11.09 6.52
CA MET A 153 6.50 -10.66 7.80
C MET A 153 5.54 -11.72 8.37
N THR A 154 5.57 -11.89 9.68
CA THR A 154 4.66 -12.78 10.42
C THR A 154 4.16 -12.09 11.68
N GLU A 155 3.24 -12.72 12.42
CA GLU A 155 2.79 -12.27 13.74
C GLU A 155 3.92 -12.17 14.79
N ARG A 156 5.10 -12.73 14.51
CA ARG A 156 6.27 -12.71 15.40
C ARG A 156 7.39 -11.78 14.90
N GLY A 157 7.05 -10.88 13.98
CA GLY A 157 8.03 -10.06 13.28
C GLY A 157 8.50 -10.66 11.96
N GLY A 158 9.49 -9.99 11.37
CA GLY A 158 9.99 -10.28 10.03
C GLY A 158 10.30 -9.00 9.27
N GLU A 159 10.17 -9.05 7.94
CA GLU A 159 10.57 -7.97 7.05
C GLU A 159 9.67 -7.87 5.82
N ILE A 160 9.38 -6.64 5.39
CA ILE A 160 8.77 -6.33 4.10
C ILE A 160 9.71 -5.39 3.35
N LEU A 161 10.02 -5.73 2.09
CA LEU A 161 10.70 -4.85 1.15
C LEU A 161 9.75 -4.50 0.02
N LEU A 162 9.62 -3.20 -0.24
CA LEU A 162 8.80 -2.64 -1.30
C LEU A 162 9.69 -1.80 -2.19
N ASP A 163 9.64 -2.09 -3.49
CA ASP A 163 10.32 -1.35 -4.52
C ASP A 163 9.26 -0.87 -5.52
N TYR A 164 9.13 0.45 -5.67
CA TYR A 164 8.05 1.05 -6.45
C TYR A 164 8.39 2.46 -6.95
N CYS A 165 7.70 2.89 -7.99
CA CYS A 165 7.65 4.30 -8.41
C CYS A 165 6.25 4.86 -8.20
N ILE A 166 6.18 6.14 -7.85
CA ILE A 166 4.92 6.91 -7.87
C ILE A 166 4.84 7.69 -9.18
N GLU A 167 3.68 7.70 -9.82
CA GLU A 167 3.41 8.56 -10.97
C GLU A 167 2.36 9.60 -10.59
N PHE A 168 2.62 10.85 -10.95
CA PHE A 168 1.69 11.95 -10.77
C PHE A 168 1.41 12.62 -12.12
N ARG A 169 0.14 12.63 -12.53
CA ARG A 169 -0.31 13.19 -13.81
C ARG A 169 0.45 12.65 -15.04
N GLY A 170 0.85 11.39 -15.01
CA GLY A 170 1.57 10.73 -16.11
C GLY A 170 3.07 11.03 -16.19
N ALA A 171 3.60 11.83 -15.25
CA ALA A 171 5.03 11.89 -15.01
C ALA A 171 5.40 10.84 -13.94
N SER A 172 6.35 9.96 -14.25
CA SER A 172 6.95 9.12 -13.22
C SER A 172 7.80 9.99 -12.31
N THR A 173 7.62 9.82 -11.01
CA THR A 173 8.56 10.30 -10.02
C THR A 173 9.71 9.33 -9.86
N GLU A 174 10.65 9.71 -8.99
CA GLU A 174 11.79 8.93 -8.53
C GLU A 174 11.38 7.56 -7.95
N HIS A 175 12.33 6.64 -8.01
CA HIS A 175 12.18 5.26 -7.59
C HIS A 175 12.33 5.18 -6.07
N THR A 176 11.34 4.64 -5.38
CA THR A 176 11.32 4.58 -3.92
C THR A 176 11.48 3.14 -3.45
N PHE A 177 12.33 2.98 -2.45
CA PHE A 177 12.51 1.73 -1.73
C PHE A 177 12.06 1.92 -0.28
N ILE A 178 11.22 1.02 0.23
CA ILE A 178 10.85 0.95 1.64
C ILE A 178 11.19 -0.43 2.20
N GLN A 179 11.89 -0.45 3.33
CA GLN A 179 12.13 -1.63 4.15
C GLN A 179 11.43 -1.45 5.50
N ILE A 180 10.49 -2.32 5.83
CA ILE A 180 9.89 -2.40 7.16
C ILE A 180 10.41 -3.66 7.83
N LYS A 181 11.06 -3.51 8.99
CA LYS A 181 11.43 -4.61 9.87
C LYS A 181 10.64 -4.51 11.15
N ALA A 182 10.20 -5.64 11.65
CA ALA A 182 9.51 -5.72 12.93
C ALA A 182 10.09 -6.85 13.77
N ALA A 183 10.27 -6.59 15.06
CA ALA A 183 10.71 -7.58 16.02
C ALA A 183 9.96 -7.41 17.35
N PRO A 184 9.59 -8.51 18.03
CA PRO A 184 9.06 -8.45 19.39
C PRO A 184 10.03 -7.71 20.29
N THR A 185 9.50 -6.82 21.14
CA THR A 185 10.31 -6.23 22.20
C THR A 185 10.67 -7.33 23.19
N GLU A 186 11.94 -7.73 23.27
CA GLU A 186 12.36 -8.69 24.30
C GLU A 186 12.07 -8.07 25.68
N VAL A 187 11.16 -8.70 26.44
CA VAL A 187 10.91 -8.36 27.84
C VAL A 187 12.19 -8.67 28.63
N VAL A 188 12.93 -7.62 29.00
CA VAL A 188 14.12 -7.69 29.86
C VAL A 188 13.77 -8.11 31.28
#